data_AF-A0A9E4JB64-F1
#
_entry.id   AF-A0A9E4JB64-F1
#
_cell.length_a   1.000
_cell.length_b   1.000
_cell.length_c   1.000
_cell.angle_alpha   90.00
_cell.angle_beta   90.00
_cell.angle_gamma   90.00
#
_symmetry.space_group_name_H-M   'P 1'
#
loop_
_entity.id
_entity.type
_entity.pdbx_description
1 polymer ?
#
loop_
_entity_poly.entity_id
_entity_poly.type
_entity_poly.pdbx_seq_one_letter_code
_entity_poly.pdbx_strand_id
1 'polypeptide(L)'
;MRRLRWLAWLFCGAVVAAPAAFARAEGAMAAELSSAARERARNHYETGLGLFDAGDREQALVEFKMALDLFPSNDVVFMLAQCEYHLGRLKDARAHYETFVAHEPEGPLAEAARLRIAAIDRRPSTVVINTVPSDVAVTLEGAGQRVTGEAPNEFQVPRGTYKVTVSRANFQTQVRTVDVGIAETKPLFFKLDPVPGRLVVTTRPRRATLFVRGMRAENPYNQRLDPGVYEIYAEAEHHESRRESVEVRPGEDTRVSFGLDYVQRNGRTELIAFWGLAGALAAVGLVSDQVAPVGSAQDTNPASLSLLTAAAGVGAVTGGLIGARLTPRYIPDNQGMYRIGAMAVGTLEGVFGGLALSSDLSGALVGGALGLAAGAAFGIATDERAPTYGRVTLIQSSAAMGALAGALAVPALGLDHEDHLYLSMLLGLNVGVGVGLAGAYLPDQTKYGPSWQRMVLVDLTVAAGAFAGALVGAISECAQGASECQFQDTPTTTRRALAGGALGLVAGWLVTRSVDDPNRTANSAAAPSWLPHLAALPVQSREGRTTLVPSLSAQGRF
;
A
#
# COMPACT_ATOMS: atom_id res chain seq x y z
N MET A 1 -52.17 -51.92 -37.71
CA MET A 1 -51.72 -52.73 -36.57
C MET A 1 -52.87 -52.82 -35.56
N ARG A 2 -53.27 -54.06 -35.23
CA ARG A 2 -54.03 -54.52 -34.05
C ARG A 2 -55.36 -53.81 -33.74
N ARG A 3 -56.49 -54.34 -34.22
CA ARG A 3 -57.32 -55.44 -33.66
C ARG A 3 -58.16 -54.97 -32.46
N LEU A 4 -59.48 -54.84 -32.60
CA LEU A 4 -60.52 -55.90 -32.57
C LEU A 4 -60.92 -56.27 -31.12
N ARG A 5 -62.22 -56.04 -30.79
CA ARG A 5 -63.11 -56.71 -29.81
C ARG A 5 -64.25 -55.71 -29.51
N TRP A 6 -65.48 -55.76 -30.01
CA TRP A 6 -66.42 -56.84 -30.36
C TRP A 6 -66.55 -57.94 -29.29
N LEU A 7 -67.77 -58.03 -28.75
CA LEU A 7 -68.46 -59.17 -28.15
C LEU A 7 -67.96 -59.68 -26.78
N ALA A 8 -68.70 -59.30 -25.73
CA ALA A 8 -69.22 -60.27 -24.76
C ALA A 8 -70.48 -59.74 -24.07
N TRP A 9 -71.65 -60.17 -24.51
CA TRP A 9 -72.42 -61.32 -23.98
C TRP A 9 -73.61 -60.83 -23.15
N LEU A 10 -74.74 -60.73 -23.86
CA LEU A 10 -76.07 -60.98 -23.32
C LEU A 10 -76.04 -62.29 -22.51
N PHE A 11 -76.03 -62.20 -21.20
CA PHE A 11 -76.62 -63.21 -20.33
C PHE A 11 -77.83 -62.59 -19.67
N CYS A 12 -78.97 -62.78 -20.34
CA CYS A 12 -80.29 -62.74 -19.76
C CYS A 12 -80.37 -63.82 -18.67
N GLY A 13 -80.84 -63.48 -17.47
CA GLY A 13 -81.02 -64.48 -16.42
C GLY A 13 -81.24 -63.91 -15.02
N ALA A 14 -82.39 -63.26 -14.83
CA ALA A 14 -83.12 -63.26 -13.56
C ALA A 14 -82.35 -63.03 -12.25
N VAL A 15 -82.02 -61.77 -11.93
CA VAL A 15 -82.12 -61.23 -10.55
C VAL A 15 -82.55 -59.75 -10.66
N VAL A 16 -83.80 -59.54 -11.08
CA VAL A 16 -84.46 -58.24 -10.90
C VAL A 16 -85.08 -58.28 -9.50
N ALA A 17 -84.73 -57.28 -8.68
CA ALA A 17 -85.16 -57.02 -7.29
C ALA A 17 -84.14 -57.36 -6.17
N ALA A 18 -82.93 -56.81 -6.24
CA ALA A 18 -82.07 -56.66 -5.05
C ALA A 18 -81.18 -55.40 -4.95
N PRO A 19 -81.01 -54.49 -5.93
CA PRO A 19 -80.20 -53.28 -5.69
C PRO A 19 -80.99 -52.16 -5.00
N ALA A 20 -82.32 -52.12 -5.17
CA ALA A 20 -83.17 -51.09 -4.55
C ALA A 20 -83.40 -51.32 -3.05
N ALA A 21 -83.36 -52.57 -2.57
CA ALA A 21 -83.50 -52.87 -1.14
C ALA A 21 -82.19 -52.60 -0.37
N PHE A 22 -81.02 -52.89 -0.97
CA PHE A 22 -79.71 -52.56 -0.40
C PHE A 22 -79.45 -51.05 -0.38
N ALA A 23 -79.74 -50.33 -1.46
CA ALA A 23 -79.61 -48.86 -1.49
C ALA A 23 -80.61 -48.15 -0.55
N ARG A 24 -81.79 -48.73 -0.33
CA ARG A 24 -82.81 -48.21 0.61
C ARG A 24 -82.48 -48.57 2.06
N ALA A 25 -81.81 -49.70 2.31
CA ALA A 25 -81.27 -50.08 3.61
C ALA A 25 -80.00 -49.28 3.97
N GLU A 26 -79.09 -49.02 3.01
CA GLU A 26 -77.97 -48.09 3.18
C GLU A 26 -78.45 -46.65 3.40
N GLY A 27 -79.45 -46.20 2.64
CA GLY A 27 -80.07 -44.87 2.84
C GLY A 27 -80.78 -44.74 4.19
N ALA A 28 -81.45 -45.79 4.66
CA ALA A 28 -82.08 -45.81 5.98
C ALA A 28 -81.06 -45.88 7.12
N MET A 29 -79.99 -46.68 6.98
CA MET A 29 -78.92 -46.79 7.98
C MET A 29 -78.06 -45.52 8.01
N ALA A 30 -77.78 -44.89 6.86
CA ALA A 30 -77.12 -43.59 6.78
C ALA A 30 -78.00 -42.46 7.36
N ALA A 31 -79.32 -42.53 7.18
CA ALA A 31 -80.26 -41.58 7.80
C ALA A 31 -80.36 -41.76 9.32
N GLU A 32 -80.33 -42.99 9.84
CA GLU A 32 -80.28 -43.27 11.29
C GLU A 32 -78.92 -42.90 11.92
N LEU A 33 -77.80 -43.19 11.24
CA LEU A 33 -76.48 -42.75 11.69
C LEU A 33 -76.37 -41.22 11.67
N SER A 34 -76.97 -40.56 10.67
CA SER A 34 -77.08 -39.10 10.60
C SER A 34 -77.99 -38.52 11.68
N SER A 35 -79.12 -39.16 12.02
CA SER A 35 -79.99 -38.71 13.11
C SER A 35 -79.34 -38.88 14.47
N ALA A 36 -78.67 -40.01 14.72
CA ALA A 36 -77.91 -40.26 15.95
C ALA A 36 -76.69 -39.33 16.08
N ALA A 37 -75.99 -39.03 14.96
CA ALA A 37 -74.92 -38.03 14.96
C ALA A 37 -75.44 -36.62 15.27
N ARG A 38 -76.61 -36.25 14.70
CA ARG A 38 -77.27 -34.97 14.98
C ARG A 38 -77.73 -34.86 16.44
N GLU A 39 -78.21 -35.94 17.03
CA GLU A 39 -78.60 -35.99 18.44
C GLU A 39 -77.39 -35.85 19.37
N ARG A 40 -76.29 -36.56 19.09
CA ARG A 40 -75.03 -36.39 19.84
C ARG A 40 -74.47 -34.97 19.71
N ALA A 41 -74.47 -34.41 18.50
CA ALA A 41 -74.04 -33.02 18.28
C ALA A 41 -74.90 -32.01 19.06
N ARG A 42 -76.23 -32.25 19.14
CA ARG A 42 -77.14 -31.43 19.96
C ARG A 42 -76.79 -31.53 21.45
N ASN A 43 -76.53 -32.72 21.98
CA ASN A 43 -76.16 -32.90 23.38
C ASN A 43 -74.84 -32.16 23.71
N HIS A 44 -73.84 -32.26 22.82
CA HIS A 44 -72.60 -31.50 22.95
C HIS A 44 -72.85 -29.98 22.86
N TYR A 45 -73.72 -29.53 21.97
CA TYR A 45 -74.09 -28.12 21.87
C TYR A 45 -74.80 -27.59 23.12
N GLU A 46 -75.77 -28.33 23.67
CA GLU A 46 -76.49 -27.97 24.91
C GLU A 46 -75.56 -27.97 26.13
N THR A 47 -74.66 -28.95 26.20
CA THR A 47 -73.61 -28.99 27.24
C THR A 47 -72.67 -27.80 27.11
N GLY A 48 -72.25 -27.48 25.89
CA GLY A 48 -71.43 -26.32 25.57
C GLY A 48 -72.09 -25.00 25.97
N LEU A 49 -73.40 -24.86 25.74
CA LEU A 49 -74.17 -23.69 26.18
C LEU A 49 -74.18 -23.56 27.71
N GLY A 50 -74.45 -24.66 28.42
CA GLY A 50 -74.42 -24.67 29.89
C GLY A 50 -73.06 -24.29 30.47
N LEU A 51 -71.98 -24.80 29.88
CA LEU A 51 -70.60 -24.46 30.27
C LEU A 51 -70.25 -23.01 29.92
N PHE A 52 -70.73 -22.50 28.78
CA PHE A 52 -70.53 -21.11 28.39
C PHE A 52 -71.21 -20.14 29.36
N ASP A 53 -72.45 -20.44 29.75
CA ASP A 53 -73.23 -19.67 30.71
C ASP A 53 -72.64 -19.74 32.12
N ALA A 54 -72.05 -20.88 32.50
CA ALA A 54 -71.28 -21.05 33.74
C ALA A 54 -69.95 -20.27 33.74
N GLY A 55 -69.51 -19.76 32.59
CA GLY A 55 -68.25 -19.03 32.43
C GLY A 55 -67.03 -19.91 32.11
N ASP A 56 -67.20 -21.23 32.06
CA ASP A 56 -66.18 -22.25 31.77
C ASP A 56 -65.92 -22.37 30.25
N ARG A 57 -65.45 -21.27 29.68
CA ARG A 57 -65.28 -21.07 28.23
C ARG A 57 -64.27 -22.03 27.58
N GLU A 58 -63.29 -22.52 28.34
CA GLU A 58 -62.31 -23.49 27.83
C GLU A 58 -62.96 -24.86 27.58
N GLN A 59 -63.81 -25.32 28.49
CA GLN A 59 -64.55 -26.58 28.33
C GLN A 59 -65.67 -26.42 27.31
N ALA A 60 -66.39 -25.29 27.33
CA ALA A 60 -67.38 -24.96 26.31
C ALA A 60 -66.79 -24.99 24.89
N LEU A 61 -65.57 -24.47 24.70
CA LEU A 61 -64.86 -24.52 23.43
C LEU A 61 -64.65 -25.96 22.94
N VAL A 62 -64.31 -26.89 23.84
CA VAL A 62 -64.13 -28.31 23.50
C VAL A 62 -65.46 -28.94 23.08
N GLU A 63 -66.52 -28.73 23.86
CA GLU A 63 -67.85 -29.25 23.55
C GLU A 63 -68.40 -28.72 22.21
N PHE A 64 -68.22 -27.42 21.92
CA PHE A 64 -68.61 -26.86 20.63
C PHE A 64 -67.77 -27.39 19.46
N LYS A 65 -66.48 -27.68 19.66
CA LYS A 65 -65.67 -28.35 18.62
C LYS A 65 -66.19 -29.76 18.35
N MET A 66 -66.50 -30.52 19.39
CA MET A 66 -67.08 -31.86 19.25
C MET A 66 -68.43 -31.79 18.52
N ALA A 67 -69.28 -30.81 18.84
CA ALA A 67 -70.54 -30.59 18.14
C ALA A 67 -70.32 -30.26 16.65
N LEU A 68 -69.35 -29.40 16.33
CA LEU A 68 -69.02 -29.00 14.95
C LEU A 68 -68.47 -30.16 14.13
N ASP A 69 -67.59 -30.98 14.73
CA ASP A 69 -66.98 -32.15 14.09
C ASP A 69 -68.02 -33.25 13.78
N LEU A 70 -69.02 -33.41 14.65
CA LEU A 70 -70.11 -34.38 14.48
C LEU A 70 -71.17 -33.90 13.48
N PHE A 71 -71.55 -32.62 13.55
CA PHE A 71 -72.52 -32.02 12.64
C PHE A 71 -72.20 -30.55 12.37
N PRO A 72 -71.61 -30.22 11.22
CA PRO A 72 -71.30 -28.85 10.85
C PRO A 72 -72.57 -27.99 10.81
N SER A 73 -72.64 -27.00 11.69
CA SER A 73 -73.75 -26.07 11.76
C SER A 73 -73.24 -24.67 12.07
N ASN A 74 -73.90 -23.67 11.49
CA ASN A 74 -73.43 -22.30 11.55
C ASN A 74 -73.62 -21.68 12.96
N ASP A 75 -74.68 -22.07 13.68
CA ASP A 75 -74.90 -21.70 15.08
C ASP A 75 -73.74 -22.13 16.00
N VAL A 76 -73.21 -23.34 15.77
CA VAL A 76 -72.05 -23.85 16.52
C VAL A 76 -70.79 -23.03 16.19
N VAL A 77 -70.61 -22.60 14.93
CA VAL A 77 -69.48 -21.73 14.53
C VAL A 77 -69.54 -20.39 15.25
N PHE A 78 -70.73 -19.80 15.43
CA PHE A 78 -70.88 -18.56 16.20
C PHE A 78 -70.50 -18.76 17.67
N MET A 79 -70.99 -19.83 18.31
CA MET A 79 -70.67 -20.12 19.71
C MET A 79 -69.19 -20.46 19.92
N LEU A 80 -68.56 -21.14 18.95
CA LEU A 80 -67.12 -21.39 18.92
C LEU A 80 -66.34 -20.08 18.87
N ALA A 81 -66.70 -19.16 17.96
CA ALA A 81 -66.08 -17.84 17.83
C ALA A 81 -66.24 -16.99 19.10
N GLN A 82 -67.38 -17.11 19.80
CA GLN A 82 -67.61 -16.43 21.09
C GLN A 82 -66.70 -16.99 22.18
N CYS A 83 -66.54 -18.31 22.27
CA CYS A 83 -65.59 -18.92 23.20
C CYS A 83 -64.16 -18.43 22.93
N GLU A 84 -63.71 -18.47 21.68
CA GLU A 84 -62.38 -18.02 21.29
C GLU A 84 -62.15 -16.52 21.55
N TYR A 85 -63.17 -15.69 21.31
CA TYR A 85 -63.12 -14.26 21.61
C TYR A 85 -62.90 -14.00 23.09
N HIS A 86 -63.64 -14.70 23.97
CA HIS A 86 -63.51 -14.54 25.41
C HIS A 86 -62.20 -15.14 25.96
N LEU A 87 -61.64 -16.16 25.30
CA LEU A 87 -60.34 -16.76 25.63
C LEU A 87 -59.16 -15.95 25.08
N GLY A 88 -59.39 -14.84 24.38
CA GLY A 88 -58.33 -14.01 23.80
C GLY A 88 -57.69 -14.60 22.53
N ARG A 89 -58.23 -15.68 21.97
CA ARG A 89 -57.79 -16.30 20.71
C ARG A 89 -58.38 -15.54 19.51
N LEU A 90 -58.03 -14.27 19.40
CA LEU A 90 -58.71 -13.32 18.51
C LEU A 90 -58.55 -13.64 17.03
N LYS A 91 -57.41 -14.23 16.64
CA LYS A 91 -57.14 -14.64 15.26
C LYS A 91 -58.12 -15.71 14.82
N ASP A 92 -58.30 -16.74 15.65
CA ASP A 92 -59.22 -17.86 15.41
C ASP A 92 -60.67 -17.36 15.48
N ALA A 93 -61.01 -16.56 16.50
CA ALA A 93 -62.34 -16.00 16.67
C ALA A 93 -62.78 -15.18 15.45
N ARG A 94 -61.89 -14.34 14.91
CA ARG A 94 -62.17 -13.54 13.71
C ARG A 94 -62.44 -14.43 12.50
N ALA A 95 -61.64 -15.47 12.29
CA ALA A 95 -61.81 -16.39 11.17
C ALA A 95 -63.16 -17.14 11.25
N HIS A 96 -63.56 -17.57 12.45
CA HIS A 96 -64.86 -18.22 12.64
C HIS A 96 -66.03 -17.23 12.53
N TYR A 97 -65.91 -15.98 13.00
CA TYR A 97 -66.93 -14.96 12.73
C TYR A 97 -67.05 -14.62 11.24
N GLU A 98 -65.94 -14.53 10.50
CA GLU A 98 -65.97 -14.34 9.05
C GLU A 98 -66.66 -15.51 8.35
N THR A 99 -66.35 -16.74 8.79
CA THR A 99 -67.01 -17.96 8.30
C THR A 99 -68.51 -17.92 8.57
N PHE A 100 -68.94 -17.52 9.78
CA PHE A 100 -70.34 -17.39 10.15
C PHE A 100 -71.09 -16.40 9.25
N VAL A 101 -70.55 -15.17 9.12
CA VAL A 101 -71.15 -14.09 8.32
C VAL A 101 -71.17 -14.43 6.83
N ALA A 102 -70.23 -15.23 6.33
CA ALA A 102 -70.22 -15.69 4.95
C ALA A 102 -71.37 -16.65 4.62
N HIS A 103 -71.82 -17.47 5.59
CA HIS A 103 -72.94 -18.40 5.42
C HIS A 103 -74.29 -17.77 5.77
N GLU A 104 -74.34 -16.93 6.82
CA GLU A 104 -75.53 -16.18 7.25
C GLU A 104 -75.23 -14.68 7.29
N PRO A 105 -75.49 -13.95 6.19
CA PRO A 105 -75.17 -12.53 6.11
C PRO A 105 -76.21 -11.63 6.82
N GLU A 106 -77.39 -12.13 7.15
CA GLU A 106 -78.48 -11.32 7.73
C GLU A 106 -78.88 -11.80 9.13
N GLY A 107 -79.51 -10.92 9.91
CA GLY A 107 -80.01 -11.24 11.25
C GLY A 107 -79.15 -10.67 12.39
N PRO A 108 -79.67 -10.76 13.64
CA PRO A 108 -79.05 -10.15 14.81
C PRO A 108 -77.68 -10.76 15.16
N LEU A 109 -77.51 -12.06 14.94
CA LEU A 109 -76.23 -12.76 15.19
C LEU A 109 -75.16 -12.35 14.17
N ALA A 110 -75.53 -12.16 12.89
CA ALA A 110 -74.62 -11.68 11.85
C ALA A 110 -74.12 -10.27 12.16
N GLU A 111 -75.00 -9.40 12.66
CA GLU A 111 -74.62 -8.05 13.09
C GLU A 111 -73.71 -8.08 14.33
N ALA A 112 -74.00 -8.95 15.30
CA ALA A 112 -73.11 -9.17 16.44
C ALA A 112 -71.72 -9.67 16.00
N ALA A 113 -71.66 -10.61 15.05
CA ALA A 113 -70.40 -11.11 14.49
C ALA A 113 -69.59 -10.01 13.78
N ARG A 114 -70.23 -9.14 12.98
CA ARG A 114 -69.57 -7.98 12.36
C ARG A 114 -69.01 -7.01 13.38
N LEU A 115 -69.78 -6.70 14.43
CA LEU A 115 -69.31 -5.85 15.53
C LEU A 115 -68.10 -6.48 16.23
N ARG A 116 -68.09 -7.81 16.42
CA ARG A 116 -66.92 -8.53 16.98
C ARG A 116 -65.72 -8.49 16.05
N ILE A 117 -65.89 -8.72 14.75
CA ILE A 117 -64.80 -8.59 13.75
C ILE A 117 -64.22 -7.18 13.79
N ALA A 118 -65.07 -6.15 13.76
CA ALA A 118 -64.63 -4.75 13.83
C ALA A 118 -63.91 -4.44 15.15
N ALA A 119 -64.36 -5.00 16.28
CA ALA A 119 -63.68 -4.86 17.56
C ALA A 119 -62.33 -5.58 17.62
N ILE A 120 -62.22 -6.76 16.98
CA ILE A 120 -60.96 -7.51 16.86
C ILE A 120 -59.98 -6.73 15.97
N ASP A 121 -60.43 -6.23 14.82
CA ASP A 121 -59.61 -5.50 13.85
C ASP A 121 -59.09 -4.16 14.39
N ARG A 122 -59.77 -3.57 15.38
CA ARG A 122 -59.33 -2.37 16.09
C ARG A 122 -58.32 -2.65 17.21
N ARG A 123 -58.09 -3.91 17.58
CA ARG A 123 -57.10 -4.20 18.63
C ARG A 123 -55.69 -3.93 18.07
N PRO A 124 -54.87 -3.13 18.77
CA PRO A 124 -53.51 -2.87 18.32
C PRO A 124 -52.68 -4.16 18.42
N SER A 125 -51.80 -4.33 17.44
CA SER A 125 -50.71 -5.28 17.47
C SER A 125 -49.43 -4.56 17.89
N THR A 126 -48.51 -5.28 18.52
CA THR A 126 -47.27 -4.69 19.05
C THR A 126 -46.08 -5.12 18.21
N VAL A 127 -45.37 -4.17 17.62
CA VAL A 127 -44.11 -4.43 16.92
C VAL A 127 -42.97 -3.99 17.82
N VAL A 128 -42.21 -4.95 18.34
CA VAL A 128 -41.07 -4.69 19.22
C VAL A 128 -39.83 -4.56 18.34
N ILE A 129 -39.24 -3.36 18.27
CA ILE A 129 -38.08 -3.12 17.40
C ILE A 129 -36.85 -2.89 18.25
N ASN A 130 -35.93 -3.85 18.18
CA ASN A 130 -34.62 -3.78 18.82
C ASN A 130 -33.55 -3.44 17.79
N THR A 131 -32.65 -2.51 18.13
CA THR A 131 -31.58 -2.06 17.24
C THR A 131 -30.23 -2.11 17.92
N VAL A 132 -29.19 -2.41 17.15
CA VAL A 132 -27.80 -2.24 17.55
C VAL A 132 -27.12 -1.36 16.51
N PRO A 133 -26.69 -0.14 16.86
CA PRO A 133 -26.75 0.52 18.17
C PRO A 133 -28.17 1.00 18.57
N SER A 134 -28.36 1.46 19.82
CA SER A 134 -29.62 2.09 20.31
C SER A 134 -29.86 3.48 19.69
N ASP A 135 -31.00 4.11 19.98
CA ASP A 135 -31.32 5.49 19.59
C ASP A 135 -31.33 5.67 18.06
N VAL A 136 -31.96 4.71 17.37
CA VAL A 136 -32.13 4.70 15.91
C VAL A 136 -33.53 5.21 15.58
N ALA A 137 -33.64 6.12 14.62
CA ALA A 137 -34.93 6.60 14.15
C ALA A 137 -35.62 5.50 13.34
N VAL A 138 -36.86 5.20 13.70
CA VAL A 138 -37.69 4.19 13.07
C VAL A 138 -38.93 4.84 12.48
N THR A 139 -39.24 4.50 11.24
CA THR A 139 -40.49 4.88 10.57
C THR A 139 -41.18 3.61 10.08
N LEU A 140 -42.40 3.37 10.55
CA LEU A 140 -43.29 2.32 10.07
C LEU A 140 -44.35 2.95 9.16
N GLU A 141 -44.41 2.51 7.90
CA GLU A 141 -45.39 2.97 6.92
C GLU A 141 -46.24 1.78 6.46
N GLY A 142 -47.55 1.82 6.72
CA GLY A 142 -48.44 0.71 6.38
C GLY A 142 -49.87 0.94 6.87
N ALA A 143 -50.84 0.23 6.28
CA ALA A 143 -52.25 0.29 6.68
C ALA A 143 -52.86 1.71 6.78
N GLY A 144 -52.39 2.66 5.96
CA GLY A 144 -52.85 4.06 5.96
C GLY A 144 -52.32 4.92 7.12
N GLN A 145 -51.37 4.41 7.91
CA GLN A 145 -50.73 5.13 9.00
C GLN A 145 -49.22 5.21 8.82
N ARG A 146 -48.63 6.28 9.34
CA ARG A 146 -47.18 6.45 9.48
C ARG A 146 -46.88 6.66 10.96
N VAL A 147 -46.13 5.73 11.55
CA VAL A 147 -45.71 5.79 12.94
C VAL A 147 -44.20 6.01 12.98
N THR A 148 -43.76 7.00 13.75
CA THR A 148 -42.34 7.34 13.92
C THR A 148 -41.96 7.26 15.38
N GLY A 149 -40.73 6.84 15.66
CA GLY A 149 -40.16 6.88 17.00
C GLY A 149 -38.71 6.45 16.99
N GLU A 150 -38.14 6.25 18.17
CA GLU A 150 -36.75 5.79 18.35
C GLU A 150 -36.76 4.36 18.89
N ALA A 151 -35.81 3.52 18.47
CA ALA A 151 -35.62 2.16 18.98
C ALA A 151 -34.44 2.09 19.97
N PRO A 152 -34.46 1.21 21.00
CA PRO A 152 -35.44 0.15 21.23
C PRO A 152 -36.78 0.65 21.76
N ASN A 153 -37.88 0.23 21.13
CA ASN A 153 -39.24 0.64 21.51
C ASN A 153 -40.32 -0.33 20.98
N GLU A 154 -41.50 -0.25 21.56
CA GLU A 154 -42.69 -1.01 21.22
C GLU A 154 -43.69 -0.11 20.47
N PHE A 155 -44.00 -0.47 19.23
CA PHE A 155 -44.90 0.29 18.39
C PHE A 155 -46.26 -0.40 18.31
N GLN A 156 -47.32 0.29 18.74
CA GLN A 156 -48.69 -0.20 18.58
C GLN A 156 -49.23 0.19 17.20
N VAL A 157 -49.54 -0.81 16.38
CA VAL A 157 -50.04 -0.63 15.02
C VAL A 157 -51.20 -1.59 14.73
N PRO A 158 -52.20 -1.20 13.92
CA PRO A 158 -53.22 -2.14 13.45
C PRO A 158 -52.62 -3.29 12.64
N ARG A 159 -53.37 -4.37 12.43
CA ARG A 159 -52.94 -5.44 11.52
C ARG A 159 -52.66 -4.92 10.11
N GLY A 160 -51.70 -5.53 9.43
CA GLY A 160 -51.38 -5.25 8.03
C GLY A 160 -49.89 -5.27 7.73
N THR A 161 -49.56 -4.94 6.49
CA THR A 161 -48.18 -4.91 5.99
C THR A 161 -47.55 -3.54 6.22
N TYR A 162 -46.42 -3.52 6.92
CA TYR A 162 -45.65 -2.31 7.22
C TYR A 162 -44.27 -2.37 6.57
N LYS A 163 -43.88 -1.27 5.93
CA LYS A 163 -42.50 -0.99 5.54
C LYS A 163 -41.80 -0.31 6.71
N VAL A 164 -40.92 -1.05 7.37
CA VAL A 164 -40.11 -0.55 8.49
C VAL A 164 -38.81 0.00 7.93
N THR A 165 -38.59 1.30 8.09
CA THR A 165 -37.35 1.98 7.73
C THR A 165 -36.63 2.40 9.01
N VAL A 166 -35.39 1.94 9.17
CA VAL A 166 -34.53 2.30 10.31
C VAL A 166 -33.34 3.10 9.80
N SER A 167 -33.11 4.28 10.37
CA SER A 167 -32.04 5.18 9.95
C SER A 167 -31.39 5.89 11.14
N ARG A 168 -30.09 6.13 11.01
CA ARG A 168 -29.30 6.89 11.98
C ARG A 168 -28.16 7.58 11.26
N ALA A 169 -27.76 8.77 11.75
CA ALA A 169 -26.59 9.47 11.22
C ALA A 169 -25.34 8.56 11.30
N ASN A 170 -24.50 8.59 10.26
CA ASN A 170 -23.28 7.77 10.13
C ASN A 170 -23.49 6.25 9.94
N PHE A 171 -24.74 5.80 9.81
CA PHE A 171 -25.10 4.41 9.55
C PHE A 171 -25.90 4.26 8.26
N GLN A 172 -25.84 3.06 7.68
CA GLN A 172 -26.62 2.71 6.50
C GLN A 172 -28.10 2.51 6.88
N THR A 173 -28.99 3.08 6.08
CA THR A 173 -30.44 2.91 6.27
C THR A 173 -30.85 1.51 5.85
N GLN A 174 -31.62 0.83 6.69
CA GLN A 174 -32.20 -0.48 6.37
C GLN A 174 -33.71 -0.38 6.25
N VAL A 175 -34.26 -1.16 5.31
CA VAL A 175 -35.69 -1.21 5.02
C VAL A 175 -36.13 -2.66 5.01
N ARG A 176 -37.18 -2.98 5.75
CA ARG A 176 -37.78 -4.33 5.79
C ARG A 176 -39.29 -4.25 5.76
N THR A 177 -39.89 -5.01 4.87
CA THR A 177 -41.35 -5.17 4.84
C THR A 177 -41.74 -6.31 5.77
N VAL A 178 -42.70 -6.06 6.65
CA VAL A 178 -43.16 -7.00 7.68
C VAL A 178 -44.68 -7.03 7.68
N ASP A 179 -45.25 -8.24 7.65
CA ASP A 179 -46.68 -8.46 7.84
C ASP A 179 -46.97 -8.67 9.33
N VAL A 180 -47.93 -7.92 9.88
CA VAL A 180 -48.29 -7.93 11.30
C VAL A 180 -49.72 -8.45 11.44
N GLY A 181 -49.88 -9.60 12.08
CA GLY A 181 -51.16 -10.22 12.40
C GLY A 181 -51.91 -9.52 13.53
N ILE A 182 -53.09 -10.05 13.86
CA ILE A 182 -54.03 -9.46 14.84
C ILE A 182 -53.57 -9.72 16.26
N ALA A 183 -53.45 -8.65 17.06
CA ALA A 183 -52.96 -8.71 18.43
C ALA A 183 -51.64 -9.51 18.57
N GLU A 184 -50.85 -9.54 17.49
CA GLU A 184 -49.56 -10.23 17.43
C GLU A 184 -48.52 -9.33 18.08
N THR A 185 -47.63 -9.92 18.90
CA THR A 185 -46.39 -9.26 19.31
C THR A 185 -45.28 -9.74 18.40
N LYS A 186 -44.79 -8.86 17.52
CA LYS A 186 -43.80 -9.22 16.50
C LYS A 186 -42.43 -8.61 16.82
N PRO A 187 -41.44 -9.41 17.25
CA PRO A 187 -40.09 -8.92 17.51
C PRO A 187 -39.32 -8.76 16.21
N LEU A 188 -38.68 -7.60 16.02
CA LEU A 188 -37.79 -7.28 14.92
C LEU A 188 -36.43 -6.84 15.47
N PHE A 189 -35.37 -7.34 14.85
CA PHE A 189 -34.00 -6.96 15.17
C PHE A 189 -33.31 -6.40 13.94
N PHE A 190 -32.70 -5.22 14.10
CA PHE A 190 -31.88 -4.59 13.07
C PHE A 190 -30.47 -4.29 13.62
N LYS A 191 -29.45 -4.72 12.90
CA LYS A 191 -28.07 -4.34 13.15
C LYS A 191 -27.65 -3.38 12.04
N LEU A 192 -27.46 -2.11 12.35
CA LEU A 192 -27.08 -1.11 11.37
C LEU A 192 -25.57 -1.14 11.15
N ASP A 193 -25.16 -1.23 9.88
CA ASP A 193 -23.75 -1.13 9.51
C ASP A 193 -23.36 0.34 9.33
N PRO A 194 -22.19 0.77 9.83
CA PRO A 194 -21.73 2.13 9.65
C PRO A 194 -21.45 2.44 8.16
N VAL A 195 -21.50 3.72 7.79
CA VAL A 195 -21.05 4.16 6.46
C VAL A 195 -19.53 4.10 6.43
N PRO A 196 -18.90 3.44 5.43
CA PRO A 196 -17.45 3.32 5.37
C PRO A 196 -16.79 4.69 5.15
N GLY A 197 -15.69 4.95 5.87
CA GLY A 197 -14.81 6.10 5.63
C GLY A 197 -13.79 5.81 4.54
N ARG A 198 -13.11 6.84 4.01
CA ARG A 198 -12.05 6.69 3.02
C ARG A 198 -10.71 7.02 3.65
N LEU A 199 -9.78 6.07 3.63
CA LEU A 199 -8.42 6.28 4.12
C LEU A 199 -7.46 6.40 2.95
N VAL A 200 -6.75 7.53 2.87
CA VAL A 200 -5.67 7.76 1.91
C VAL A 200 -4.36 7.93 2.66
N VAL A 201 -3.42 7.00 2.46
CA VAL A 201 -2.10 7.03 3.12
C VAL A 201 -1.02 7.19 2.08
N THR A 202 -0.09 8.10 2.36
CA THR A 202 1.09 8.34 1.54
C THR A 202 2.34 8.26 2.39
N THR A 203 3.43 7.70 1.88
CA THR A 203 4.72 7.66 2.58
C THR A 203 5.79 8.48 1.86
N ARG A 204 6.72 9.03 2.63
CA ARG A 204 8.01 9.57 2.18
C ARG A 204 9.11 8.84 2.97
N PRO A 205 10.00 8.08 2.31
CA PRO A 205 10.15 7.90 0.87
C PRO A 205 9.02 7.05 0.25
N ARG A 206 8.69 7.28 -1.04
CA ARG A 206 7.63 6.52 -1.75
C ARG A 206 7.89 5.02 -1.85
N ARG A 207 9.16 4.58 -1.78
CA ARG A 207 9.54 3.17 -1.79
C ARG A 207 9.34 2.47 -0.43
N ALA A 208 8.86 3.19 0.58
CA ALA A 208 8.54 2.57 1.86
C ALA A 208 7.47 1.49 1.68
N THR A 209 7.70 0.35 2.31
CA THR A 209 6.68 -0.67 2.46
C THR A 209 5.68 -0.19 3.50
N LEU A 210 4.41 -0.11 3.10
CA LEU A 210 3.31 0.29 3.95
C LEU A 210 2.58 -0.96 4.46
N PHE A 211 2.15 -0.93 5.70
CA PHE A 211 1.32 -1.94 6.32
C PHE A 211 0.11 -1.27 6.97
N VAL A 212 -1.07 -1.81 6.68
CA VAL A 212 -2.34 -1.37 7.28
C VAL A 212 -2.93 -2.59 7.97
N ARG A 213 -3.17 -2.50 9.29
CA ARG A 213 -3.60 -3.66 10.12
C ARG A 213 -2.64 -4.86 10.04
N GLY A 214 -1.33 -4.59 9.96
CA GLY A 214 -0.30 -5.63 9.83
C GLY A 214 -0.23 -6.31 8.46
N MET A 215 -1.12 -5.98 7.51
CA MET A 215 -1.06 -6.51 6.14
C MET A 215 -0.31 -5.54 5.23
N ARG A 216 0.55 -6.08 4.35
CA ARG A 216 1.28 -5.29 3.35
C ARG A 216 0.29 -4.61 2.41
N ALA A 217 0.44 -3.31 2.23
CA ALA A 217 -0.41 -2.45 1.44
C ALA A 217 0.40 -1.76 0.33
N GLU A 218 -0.29 -1.41 -0.75
CA GLU A 218 0.28 -0.59 -1.82
C GLU A 218 0.41 0.87 -1.37
N ASN A 219 1.46 1.55 -1.83
CA ASN A 219 1.68 2.97 -1.59
C ASN A 219 1.60 3.74 -2.91
N PRO A 220 0.70 4.73 -3.05
CA PRO A 220 -0.24 5.24 -2.05
C PRO A 220 -1.41 4.28 -1.79
N TYR A 221 -1.84 4.20 -0.53
CA TYR A 221 -3.01 3.43 -0.14
C TYR A 221 -4.26 4.28 -0.28
N ASN A 222 -5.31 3.77 -0.94
CA ASN A 222 -6.59 4.46 -1.11
C ASN A 222 -7.73 3.45 -1.12
N GLN A 223 -8.36 3.24 0.04
CA GLN A 223 -9.48 2.30 0.18
C GLN A 223 -10.59 2.85 1.08
N ARG A 224 -11.79 2.28 0.91
CA ARG A 224 -12.92 2.51 1.82
C ARG A 224 -12.90 1.44 2.90
N LEU A 225 -12.99 1.87 4.14
CA LEU A 225 -12.77 1.07 5.34
C LEU A 225 -13.88 1.33 6.34
N ASP A 226 -14.23 0.30 7.12
CA ASP A 226 -15.18 0.45 8.22
C ASP A 226 -14.64 1.46 9.25
N PRO A 227 -15.49 2.24 9.91
CA PRO A 227 -15.03 3.19 10.90
C PRO A 227 -14.34 2.50 12.08
N GLY A 228 -13.25 3.10 12.56
CA GLY A 228 -12.46 2.53 13.65
C GLY A 228 -11.02 3.06 13.66
N VAL A 229 -10.23 2.58 14.60
CA VAL A 229 -8.80 2.92 14.71
C VAL A 229 -7.98 1.90 13.93
N TYR A 230 -7.16 2.40 13.02
CA TYR A 230 -6.28 1.62 12.16
C TYR A 230 -4.84 1.88 12.56
N GLU A 231 -4.13 0.81 12.92
CA GLU A 231 -2.68 0.88 13.08
C GLU A 231 -2.03 0.84 11.69
N ILE A 232 -1.27 1.89 11.41
CA ILE A 232 -0.51 2.05 10.18
C ILE A 232 0.96 1.96 10.56
N TYR A 233 1.70 1.12 9.84
CA TYR A 233 3.13 0.93 10.01
C TYR A 233 3.80 1.13 8.65
N ALA A 234 4.87 1.91 8.62
CA ALA A 234 5.66 2.13 7.41
C ALA A 234 7.14 1.91 7.71
N GLU A 235 7.81 1.21 6.80
CA GLU A 235 9.25 0.94 6.87
C GLU A 235 9.89 1.18 5.51
N ALA A 236 11.12 1.67 5.51
CA ALA A 236 11.92 1.80 4.31
C ALA A 236 13.36 1.43 4.62
N GLU A 237 14.09 1.02 3.59
CA GLU A 237 15.51 0.74 3.71
C GLU A 237 16.25 1.99 4.22
N HIS A 238 17.07 1.83 5.26
CA HIS A 238 17.81 2.92 5.91
C HIS A 238 16.94 4.05 6.48
N HIS A 239 15.71 3.76 6.87
CA HIS A 239 14.87 4.72 7.58
C HIS A 239 14.35 4.10 8.88
N GLU A 240 14.09 4.94 9.87
CA GLU A 240 13.45 4.53 11.10
C GLU A 240 11.99 4.21 10.79
N SER A 241 11.54 3.03 11.21
CA SER A 241 10.16 2.62 10.97
C SER A 241 9.23 3.41 11.87
N ARG A 242 8.09 3.82 11.32
CA ARG A 242 7.11 4.65 12.02
C ARG A 242 5.79 3.92 12.12
N ARG A 243 5.19 3.98 13.30
CA ARG A 243 3.90 3.39 13.64
C ARG A 243 2.98 4.47 14.20
N GLU A 244 1.77 4.54 13.68
CA GLU A 244 0.79 5.53 14.12
C GLU A 244 -0.63 4.94 14.03
N SER A 245 -1.47 5.30 15.00
CA SER A 245 -2.87 4.90 15.03
C SER A 245 -3.71 6.03 14.43
N VAL A 246 -4.43 5.72 13.35
CA VAL A 246 -5.28 6.68 12.64
C VAL A 246 -6.74 6.30 12.83
N GLU A 247 -7.54 7.24 13.32
CA GLU A 247 -8.99 7.09 13.43
C GLU A 247 -9.65 7.38 12.08
N VAL A 248 -10.37 6.39 11.53
CA VAL A 248 -11.20 6.56 10.33
C VAL A 248 -12.64 6.73 10.79
N ARG A 249 -13.23 7.88 10.45
CA ARG A 249 -14.60 8.20 10.81
C ARG A 249 -15.60 7.84 9.70
N PRO A 250 -16.87 7.58 10.05
CA PRO A 250 -17.88 7.22 9.07
C PRO A 250 -18.08 8.31 8.01
N GLY A 251 -17.97 7.95 6.73
CA GLY A 251 -18.17 8.87 5.60
C GLY A 251 -17.13 9.98 5.43
N GLU A 252 -16.06 10.00 6.24
CA GLU A 252 -15.00 11.01 6.16
C GLU A 252 -13.83 10.57 5.25
N ASP A 253 -13.20 11.54 4.57
CA ASP A 253 -11.97 11.36 3.80
C ASP A 253 -10.75 11.68 4.69
N THR A 254 -10.18 10.67 5.34
CA THR A 254 -8.98 10.81 6.18
C THR A 254 -7.72 10.67 5.32
N ARG A 255 -6.88 11.72 5.28
CA ARG A 255 -5.61 11.72 4.53
C ARG A 255 -4.42 11.84 5.48
N VAL A 256 -3.48 10.90 5.41
CA VAL A 256 -2.29 10.88 6.28
C VAL A 256 -1.01 10.74 5.47
N SER A 257 0.02 11.46 5.87
CA SER A 257 1.35 11.43 5.25
C SER A 257 2.39 11.00 6.26
N PHE A 258 3.06 9.88 6.00
CA PHE A 258 4.13 9.34 6.83
C PHE A 258 5.48 9.75 6.26
N GLY A 259 6.15 10.72 6.90
CA GLY A 259 7.59 10.90 6.73
C GLY A 259 8.33 9.90 7.61
N LEU A 260 9.25 9.13 7.02
CA LEU A 260 10.22 8.31 7.73
C LEU A 260 11.54 9.06 7.77
N ASP A 261 12.20 9.03 8.93
CA ASP A 261 13.49 9.68 9.12
C ASP A 261 14.63 8.74 8.69
N TYR A 262 15.61 9.26 7.97
CA TYR A 262 16.73 8.46 7.47
C TYR A 262 17.68 8.09 8.61
N VAL A 263 17.96 6.79 8.77
CA VAL A 263 18.94 6.26 9.72
C VAL A 263 20.28 6.09 9.00
N GLN A 264 21.28 6.84 9.45
CA GLN A 264 22.59 6.90 8.82
C GLN A 264 23.31 5.54 8.91
N ARG A 265 23.82 5.06 7.76
CA ARG A 265 24.69 3.87 7.68
C ARG A 265 25.97 4.09 8.49
N ASN A 266 26.63 2.99 8.88
CA ASN A 266 27.94 3.05 9.51
C ASN A 266 29.02 3.19 8.43
N GLY A 267 29.65 4.35 8.28
CA GLY A 267 30.69 4.64 7.28
C GLY A 267 32.07 4.05 7.61
N ARG A 268 32.17 3.16 8.61
CA ARG A 268 33.44 2.59 9.04
C ARG A 268 34.11 1.76 7.93
N THR A 269 33.33 0.97 7.20
CA THR A 269 33.84 0.08 6.14
C THR A 269 34.48 0.86 5.00
N GLU A 270 33.85 1.95 4.60
CA GLU A 270 34.28 2.88 3.56
C GLU A 270 35.57 3.58 4.00
N LEU A 271 35.64 4.00 5.26
CA LEU A 271 36.82 4.64 5.83
C LEU A 271 38.02 3.66 5.87
N ILE A 272 37.80 2.39 6.21
CA ILE A 272 38.85 1.34 6.15
C ILE A 272 39.31 1.10 4.72
N ALA A 273 38.37 1.03 3.77
CA ALA A 273 38.68 0.85 2.35
C ALA A 273 39.51 2.02 1.80
N PHE A 274 39.21 3.25 2.20
CA PHE A 274 40.01 4.43 1.86
C PHE A 274 41.46 4.30 2.34
N TRP A 275 41.67 3.90 3.60
CA TRP A 275 43.03 3.70 4.13
C TRP A 275 43.78 2.59 3.37
N GLY A 276 43.08 1.54 2.94
CA GLY A 276 43.67 0.54 2.04
C GLY A 276 44.09 1.16 0.71
N LEU A 277 43.21 1.87 0.03
CA LEU A 277 43.54 2.51 -1.24
C LEU A 277 44.69 3.53 -1.12
N ALA A 278 44.69 4.34 -0.06
CA ALA A 278 45.77 5.27 0.23
C ALA A 278 47.11 4.56 0.45
N GLY A 279 47.12 3.46 1.22
CA GLY A 279 48.30 2.63 1.42
C GLY A 279 48.81 1.99 0.12
N ALA A 280 47.90 1.55 -0.75
CA ALA A 280 48.25 1.00 -2.06
C ALA A 280 48.94 2.04 -2.95
N LEU A 281 48.39 3.25 -3.04
CA LEU A 281 48.97 4.35 -3.83
C LEU A 281 50.32 4.80 -3.28
N ALA A 282 50.46 4.91 -1.95
CA ALA A 282 51.73 5.26 -1.32
C ALA A 282 52.82 4.21 -1.59
N ALA A 283 52.48 2.93 -1.49
CA ALA A 283 53.41 1.84 -1.77
C ALA A 283 53.82 1.78 -3.25
N VAL A 284 52.89 2.05 -4.18
CA VAL A 284 53.18 2.20 -5.61
C VAL A 284 54.13 3.36 -5.87
N GLY A 285 53.90 4.51 -5.24
CA GLY A 285 54.80 5.66 -5.34
C GLY A 285 56.21 5.31 -4.89
N LEU A 286 56.37 4.64 -3.75
CA LEU A 286 57.70 4.25 -3.23
C LEU A 286 58.53 3.35 -4.16
N VAL A 287 57.88 2.61 -5.08
CA VAL A 287 58.57 1.73 -6.03
C VAL A 287 58.53 2.27 -7.46
N SER A 288 57.93 3.44 -7.72
CA SER A 288 57.76 3.95 -9.08
C SER A 288 59.10 4.27 -9.76
N ASP A 289 60.10 4.73 -9.00
CA ASP A 289 61.45 5.01 -9.52
C ASP A 289 62.23 3.74 -9.86
N GLN A 290 61.76 2.58 -9.41
CA GLN A 290 62.34 1.26 -9.72
C GLN A 290 61.70 0.61 -10.97
N VAL A 291 60.77 1.32 -11.61
CA VAL A 291 59.95 0.83 -12.71
C VAL A 291 60.13 1.76 -13.92
N ALA A 292 60.26 1.19 -15.12
CA ALA A 292 60.30 1.97 -16.37
C ALA A 292 59.05 2.87 -16.48
N PRO A 293 59.18 4.09 -17.05
CA PRO A 293 58.11 5.07 -17.10
C PRO A 293 56.85 4.51 -17.78
N VAL A 294 55.73 4.58 -17.08
CA VAL A 294 54.41 4.15 -17.55
C VAL A 294 53.94 5.17 -18.60
N GLY A 295 54.30 4.96 -19.86
CA GLY A 295 53.95 5.87 -20.96
C GLY A 295 54.39 5.39 -22.34
N SER A 296 55.43 4.56 -22.44
CA SER A 296 55.78 3.89 -23.69
C SER A 296 55.02 2.57 -23.80
N ALA A 297 53.91 2.55 -24.54
CA ALA A 297 53.12 1.34 -24.85
C ALA A 297 53.93 0.19 -25.49
N GLN A 298 55.20 0.44 -25.82
CA GLN A 298 56.11 -0.50 -26.48
C GLN A 298 57.03 -1.29 -25.51
N ASP A 299 57.16 -0.89 -24.23
CA ASP A 299 58.21 -1.42 -23.31
C ASP A 299 57.74 -1.69 -21.86
N THR A 300 56.49 -2.10 -21.64
CA THR A 300 56.08 -2.57 -20.30
C THR A 300 56.63 -3.97 -20.01
N ASN A 301 57.75 -4.04 -19.28
CA ASN A 301 58.31 -5.28 -18.75
C ASN A 301 57.30 -5.94 -17.77
N PRO A 302 56.93 -7.23 -17.92
CA PRO A 302 56.02 -7.91 -17.00
C PRO A 302 56.50 -7.89 -15.53
N ALA A 303 57.83 -7.79 -15.30
CA ALA A 303 58.39 -7.66 -13.95
C ALA A 303 57.99 -6.33 -13.29
N SER A 304 57.92 -5.22 -14.03
CA SER A 304 57.57 -3.92 -13.46
C SER A 304 56.09 -3.83 -13.09
N LEU A 305 55.21 -4.42 -13.90
CA LEU A 305 53.79 -4.56 -13.57
C LEU A 305 53.59 -5.45 -12.33
N SER A 306 54.35 -6.55 -12.20
CA SER A 306 54.30 -7.41 -11.01
C SER A 306 54.78 -6.70 -9.74
N LEU A 307 55.79 -5.83 -9.84
CA LEU A 307 56.28 -5.03 -8.72
C LEU A 307 55.24 -3.98 -8.29
N LEU A 308 54.65 -3.25 -9.24
CA LEU A 308 53.60 -2.26 -8.95
C LEU A 308 52.37 -2.91 -8.31
N THR A 309 51.93 -4.06 -8.83
CA THR A 309 50.78 -4.78 -8.28
C THR A 309 51.06 -5.38 -6.90
N ALA A 310 52.26 -5.94 -6.67
CA ALA A 310 52.67 -6.44 -5.37
C ALA A 310 52.77 -5.30 -4.34
N ALA A 311 53.38 -4.16 -4.72
CA ALA A 311 53.47 -2.98 -3.88
C ALA A 311 52.07 -2.43 -3.54
N ALA A 312 51.18 -2.30 -4.52
CA ALA A 312 49.79 -1.91 -4.32
C ALA A 312 49.06 -2.86 -3.35
N GLY A 313 49.21 -4.18 -3.53
CA GLY A 313 48.58 -5.18 -2.68
C GLY A 313 49.05 -5.12 -1.22
N VAL A 314 50.37 -5.05 -0.99
CA VAL A 314 50.95 -4.91 0.35
C VAL A 314 50.51 -3.59 0.98
N GLY A 315 50.59 -2.49 0.23
CA GLY A 315 50.11 -1.19 0.64
C GLY A 315 48.63 -1.19 1.03
N ALA A 316 47.79 -1.87 0.26
CA ALA A 316 46.36 -2.00 0.53
C ALA A 316 46.07 -2.72 1.85
N VAL A 317 46.75 -3.83 2.10
CA VAL A 317 46.57 -4.61 3.34
C VAL A 317 47.08 -3.82 4.54
N THR A 318 48.29 -3.27 4.46
CA THR A 318 48.89 -2.50 5.56
C THR A 318 48.04 -1.25 5.85
N GLY A 319 47.64 -0.52 4.82
CA GLY A 319 46.74 0.63 4.93
C GLY A 319 45.40 0.26 5.56
N GLY A 320 44.75 -0.81 5.08
CA GLY A 320 43.47 -1.29 5.63
C GLY A 320 43.56 -1.73 7.09
N LEU A 321 44.65 -2.38 7.51
CA LEU A 321 44.88 -2.77 8.90
C LEU A 321 45.08 -1.56 9.82
N ILE A 322 45.86 -0.57 9.37
CA ILE A 322 46.02 0.69 10.09
C ILE A 322 44.68 1.41 10.19
N GLY A 323 43.95 1.53 9.07
CA GLY A 323 42.60 2.09 9.04
C GLY A 323 41.64 1.38 10.00
N ALA A 324 41.64 0.05 10.05
CA ALA A 324 40.78 -0.71 10.95
C ALA A 324 41.03 -0.42 12.45
N ARG A 325 42.25 0.01 12.81
CA ARG A 325 42.62 0.43 14.17
C ARG A 325 42.33 1.89 14.46
N LEU A 326 42.51 2.78 13.48
CA LEU A 326 42.28 4.22 13.63
C LEU A 326 40.79 4.59 13.53
N THR A 327 39.97 3.75 12.90
CA THR A 327 38.55 4.01 12.68
C THR A 327 37.68 3.59 13.86
N PRO A 328 36.77 4.45 14.35
CA PRO A 328 35.86 4.11 15.44
C PRO A 328 34.89 3.00 15.01
N ARG A 329 34.31 2.28 15.98
CA ARG A 329 33.39 1.16 15.71
C ARG A 329 32.12 1.59 14.98
N TYR A 330 31.65 2.80 15.25
CA TYR A 330 30.54 3.44 14.57
C TYR A 330 30.95 4.86 14.19
N ILE A 331 30.74 5.21 12.93
CA ILE A 331 30.79 6.57 12.42
C ILE A 331 29.61 6.73 11.45
N PRO A 332 28.80 7.79 11.56
CA PRO A 332 27.78 8.04 10.56
C PRO A 332 28.37 8.20 9.16
N ASP A 333 27.70 7.64 8.15
CA ASP A 333 28.20 7.56 6.77
C ASP A 333 28.58 8.92 6.18
N ASN A 334 27.77 9.96 6.40
CA ASN A 334 28.11 11.31 5.94
C ASN A 334 29.40 11.85 6.59
N GLN A 335 29.64 11.57 7.88
CA GLN A 335 30.88 11.95 8.56
C GLN A 335 32.06 11.11 8.07
N GLY A 336 31.86 9.81 7.83
CA GLY A 336 32.87 8.92 7.25
C GLY A 336 33.33 9.42 5.88
N MET A 337 32.37 9.70 4.98
CA MET A 337 32.65 10.22 3.65
C MET A 337 33.26 11.62 3.69
N TYR A 338 32.84 12.46 4.63
CA TYR A 338 33.41 13.79 4.82
C TYR A 338 34.88 13.73 5.23
N ARG A 339 35.24 12.84 6.17
CA ARG A 339 36.64 12.58 6.54
C ARG A 339 37.45 12.02 5.37
N ILE A 340 36.89 11.11 4.57
CA ILE A 340 37.52 10.60 3.35
C ILE A 340 37.82 11.75 2.38
N GLY A 341 36.86 12.65 2.17
CA GLY A 341 37.04 13.83 1.31
C GLY A 341 38.12 14.77 1.83
N ALA A 342 38.10 15.11 3.11
CA ALA A 342 39.12 15.97 3.72
C ALA A 342 40.52 15.36 3.60
N MET A 343 40.67 14.06 3.85
CA MET A 343 41.93 13.33 3.69
C MET A 343 42.37 13.28 2.22
N ALA A 344 41.48 13.01 1.27
CA ALA A 344 41.81 12.99 -0.15
C ALA A 344 42.26 14.36 -0.66
N VAL A 345 41.52 15.43 -0.34
CA VAL A 345 41.87 16.80 -0.70
C VAL A 345 43.20 17.19 -0.07
N GLY A 346 43.37 16.98 1.24
CA GLY A 346 44.63 17.28 1.92
C GLY A 346 45.81 16.52 1.31
N THR A 347 45.63 15.24 0.94
CA THR A 347 46.67 14.46 0.26
C THR A 347 47.04 15.06 -1.09
N LEU A 348 46.05 15.47 -1.91
CA LEU A 348 46.29 16.10 -3.19
C LEU A 348 46.96 17.48 -3.04
N GLU A 349 46.53 18.30 -2.08
CA GLU A 349 47.17 19.58 -1.76
C GLU A 349 48.62 19.39 -1.35
N GLY A 350 48.87 18.39 -0.51
CA GLY A 350 50.20 18.00 -0.07
C GLY A 350 51.09 17.52 -1.23
N VAL A 351 50.57 16.63 -2.09
CA VAL A 351 51.30 16.12 -3.25
C VAL A 351 51.64 17.26 -4.23
N PHE A 352 50.66 18.09 -4.60
CA PHE A 352 50.89 19.19 -5.53
C PHE A 352 51.80 20.27 -4.94
N GLY A 353 51.64 20.60 -3.66
CA GLY A 353 52.54 21.52 -2.96
C GLY A 353 53.96 20.98 -2.84
N GLY A 354 54.12 19.69 -2.55
CA GLY A 354 55.42 19.02 -2.49
C GLY A 354 56.11 18.97 -3.86
N LEU A 355 55.38 18.63 -4.91
CA LEU A 355 55.89 18.63 -6.29
C LEU A 355 56.20 20.05 -6.78
N ALA A 356 55.42 21.06 -6.39
CA ALA A 356 55.72 22.46 -6.72
C ALA A 356 57.00 22.98 -6.03
N LEU A 357 57.43 22.36 -4.92
CA LEU A 357 58.62 22.78 -4.16
C LEU A 357 59.89 22.04 -4.58
N SER A 358 59.81 20.75 -4.86
CA SER A 358 61.00 19.93 -5.13
C SER A 358 60.97 19.17 -6.45
N SER A 359 59.87 19.16 -7.19
CA SER A 359 59.65 18.42 -8.45
C SER A 359 59.95 16.91 -8.44
N ASP A 360 60.38 16.36 -7.31
CA ASP A 360 60.73 14.96 -7.10
C ASP A 360 59.63 14.18 -6.37
N LEU A 361 59.62 12.86 -6.58
CA LEU A 361 58.74 11.91 -5.89
C LEU A 361 58.83 12.03 -4.35
N SER A 362 60.03 12.28 -3.81
CA SER A 362 60.21 12.46 -2.36
C SER A 362 59.40 13.63 -1.82
N GLY A 363 59.35 14.75 -2.56
CA GLY A 363 58.49 15.89 -2.20
C GLY A 363 57.02 15.55 -2.29
N ALA A 364 56.61 14.82 -3.33
CA ALA A 364 55.23 14.34 -3.47
C ALA A 364 54.80 13.45 -2.30
N LEU A 365 55.67 12.52 -1.87
CA LEU A 365 55.39 11.58 -0.78
C LEU A 365 55.34 12.28 0.59
N VAL A 366 56.33 13.14 0.89
CA VAL A 366 56.37 13.90 2.15
C VAL A 366 55.19 14.87 2.21
N GLY A 367 54.97 15.62 1.12
CA GLY A 367 53.85 16.53 0.99
C GLY A 367 52.51 15.80 1.14
N GLY A 368 52.32 14.70 0.41
CA GLY A 368 51.11 13.87 0.50
C GLY A 368 50.85 13.29 1.89
N ALA A 369 51.88 12.84 2.61
CA ALA A 369 51.74 12.34 3.97
C ALA A 369 51.35 13.44 4.97
N LEU A 370 52.00 14.61 4.89
CA LEU A 370 51.65 15.79 5.69
C LEU A 370 50.22 16.26 5.38
N GLY A 371 49.87 16.29 4.10
CA GLY A 371 48.54 16.62 3.60
C GLY A 371 47.46 15.66 4.09
N LEU A 372 47.72 14.36 4.05
CA LEU A 372 46.82 13.33 4.59
C LEU A 372 46.58 13.53 6.09
N ALA A 373 47.65 13.79 6.85
CA ALA A 373 47.55 14.04 8.29
C ALA A 373 46.77 15.33 8.61
N ALA A 374 47.05 16.41 7.87
CA ALA A 374 46.32 17.67 8.00
C ALA A 374 44.84 17.52 7.62
N GLY A 375 44.55 16.83 6.52
CA GLY A 375 43.20 16.52 6.08
C GLY A 375 42.43 15.64 7.07
N ALA A 376 43.10 14.64 7.66
CA ALA A 376 42.52 13.81 8.72
C ALA A 376 42.21 14.64 9.98
N ALA A 377 43.15 15.48 10.43
CA ALA A 377 42.96 16.36 11.58
C ALA A 377 41.81 17.35 11.34
N PHE A 378 41.77 17.97 10.16
CA PHE A 378 40.68 18.86 9.76
C PHE A 378 39.33 18.14 9.73
N GLY A 379 39.26 16.97 9.08
CA GLY A 379 38.03 16.20 8.96
C GLY A 379 37.50 15.70 10.30
N ILE A 380 38.39 15.36 11.25
CA ILE A 380 38.00 15.02 12.63
C ILE A 380 37.51 16.27 13.38
N ALA A 381 38.22 17.40 13.26
CA ALA A 381 37.85 18.64 13.96
C ALA A 381 36.55 19.29 13.46
N THR A 382 36.06 18.87 12.29
CA THR A 382 34.89 19.46 11.62
C THR A 382 33.77 18.46 11.31
N ASP A 383 33.84 17.24 11.85
CA ASP A 383 32.87 16.17 11.56
C ASP A 383 31.44 16.50 12.01
N GLU A 384 31.26 17.27 13.08
CA GLU A 384 29.96 17.77 13.53
C GLU A 384 29.29 18.69 12.50
N ARG A 385 30.10 19.32 11.63
CA ARG A 385 29.61 20.18 10.55
C ARG A 385 29.42 19.41 9.24
N ALA A 386 29.72 18.11 9.20
CA ALA A 386 29.65 17.32 7.97
C ALA A 386 28.25 17.45 7.32
N PRO A 387 28.16 17.93 6.07
CA PRO A 387 26.88 18.07 5.39
C PRO A 387 26.31 16.69 5.00
N THR A 388 25.13 16.66 4.37
CA THR A 388 24.54 15.41 3.89
C THR A 388 25.42 14.72 2.85
N TYR A 389 25.30 13.40 2.71
CA TYR A 389 26.14 12.57 1.84
C TYR A 389 26.35 13.15 0.43
N GLY A 390 25.26 13.56 -0.24
CA GLY A 390 25.34 14.11 -1.60
C GLY A 390 26.04 15.48 -1.70
N ARG A 391 26.03 16.26 -0.63
CA ARG A 391 26.78 17.53 -0.55
C ARG A 391 28.27 17.30 -0.29
N VAL A 392 28.62 16.25 0.45
CA VAL A 392 30.02 15.84 0.57
C VAL A 392 30.57 15.45 -0.80
N THR A 393 29.80 14.70 -1.60
CA THR A 393 30.22 14.36 -2.98
C THR A 393 30.38 15.59 -3.87
N LEU A 394 29.55 16.63 -3.71
CA LEU A 394 29.72 17.90 -4.42
C LEU A 394 31.07 18.56 -4.10
N ILE A 395 31.49 18.57 -2.83
CA ILE A 395 32.78 19.14 -2.41
C ILE A 395 33.94 18.37 -3.06
N GLN A 396 33.89 17.03 -2.99
CA GLN A 396 34.93 16.16 -3.56
C GLN A 396 35.03 16.30 -5.10
N SER A 397 33.89 16.27 -5.80
CA SER A 397 33.86 16.42 -7.26
C SER A 397 34.34 17.82 -7.69
N SER A 398 33.93 18.88 -6.98
CA SER A 398 34.37 20.25 -7.27
C SER A 398 35.88 20.41 -7.07
N ALA A 399 36.43 19.81 -6.02
CA ALA A 399 37.88 19.78 -5.77
C ALA A 399 38.64 19.07 -6.90
N ALA A 400 38.18 17.87 -7.30
CA ALA A 400 38.79 17.11 -8.40
C ALA A 400 38.73 17.85 -9.74
N MET A 401 37.57 18.44 -10.09
CA MET A 401 37.42 19.26 -11.29
C MET A 401 38.29 20.51 -11.25
N GLY A 402 38.39 21.14 -10.08
CA GLY A 402 39.27 22.28 -9.87
C GLY A 402 40.72 21.93 -10.19
N ALA A 403 41.22 20.79 -9.69
CA ALA A 403 42.57 20.31 -9.98
C ALA A 403 42.79 20.06 -11.48
N LEU A 404 41.82 19.40 -12.15
CA LEU A 404 41.88 19.17 -13.60
C LEU A 404 41.84 20.47 -14.41
N ALA A 405 41.00 21.42 -14.03
CA ALA A 405 40.94 22.73 -14.66
C ALA A 405 42.25 23.51 -14.45
N GLY A 406 42.87 23.38 -13.27
CA GLY A 406 44.20 23.92 -12.97
C GLY A 406 45.29 23.35 -13.87
N ALA A 407 45.29 22.02 -14.09
CA ALA A 407 46.22 21.38 -15.02
C ALA A 407 46.04 21.89 -16.45
N LEU A 408 44.79 21.94 -16.93
CA LEU A 408 44.46 22.40 -18.28
C LEU A 408 44.67 23.92 -18.48
N ALA A 409 44.69 24.71 -17.40
CA ALA A 409 44.93 26.15 -17.47
C ALA A 409 46.35 26.48 -17.93
N VAL A 410 47.34 25.61 -17.66
CA VAL A 410 48.74 25.84 -18.04
C VAL A 410 48.92 25.94 -19.55
N PRO A 411 48.62 24.90 -20.35
CA PRO A 411 48.68 25.00 -21.80
C PRO A 411 47.69 26.06 -22.33
N ALA A 412 46.51 26.20 -21.74
CA ALA A 412 45.51 27.17 -22.19
C ALA A 412 46.00 28.62 -22.07
N LEU A 413 46.77 28.95 -21.03
CA LEU A 413 47.36 30.27 -20.83
C LEU A 413 48.72 30.44 -21.53
N GLY A 414 49.25 29.37 -22.13
CA GLY A 414 50.58 29.39 -22.74
C GLY A 414 51.70 29.47 -21.69
N LEU A 415 51.46 28.90 -20.52
CA LEU A 415 52.42 28.83 -19.42
C LEU A 415 53.34 27.61 -19.59
N ASP A 416 54.57 27.72 -19.12
CA ASP A 416 55.54 26.63 -19.17
C ASP A 416 55.15 25.48 -18.23
N HIS A 417 55.15 24.25 -18.76
CA HIS A 417 54.61 23.08 -18.05
C HIS A 417 55.43 22.72 -16.81
N GLU A 418 56.77 22.75 -16.91
CA GLU A 418 57.65 22.37 -15.80
C GLU A 418 57.54 23.30 -14.58
N ASP A 419 57.32 24.60 -14.81
CA ASP A 419 57.32 25.59 -13.75
C ASP A 419 55.96 25.80 -13.10
N HIS A 420 54.86 25.47 -13.80
CA HIS A 420 53.52 25.94 -13.41
C HIS A 420 52.47 24.85 -13.24
N LEU A 421 52.72 23.61 -13.66
CA LEU A 421 51.73 22.52 -13.57
C LEU A 421 51.24 22.26 -12.15
N TYR A 422 52.15 21.96 -11.22
CA TYR A 422 51.75 21.54 -9.88
C TYR A 422 51.14 22.69 -9.08
N LEU A 423 51.66 23.91 -9.26
CA LEU A 423 51.12 25.11 -8.63
C LEU A 423 49.71 25.43 -9.17
N SER A 424 49.48 25.31 -10.48
CA SER A 424 48.16 25.55 -11.06
C SER A 424 47.14 24.48 -10.65
N MET A 425 47.54 23.22 -10.54
CA MET A 425 46.72 22.13 -10.02
C MET A 425 46.34 22.36 -8.56
N LEU A 426 47.29 22.82 -7.73
CA LEU A 426 47.04 23.17 -6.33
C LEU A 426 46.06 24.34 -6.18
N LEU A 427 46.26 25.41 -6.97
CA LEU A 427 45.35 26.57 -7.00
C LEU A 427 43.95 26.15 -7.46
N GLY A 428 43.88 25.38 -8.54
CA GLY A 428 42.62 24.87 -9.08
C GLY A 428 41.88 24.00 -8.06
N LEU A 429 42.57 23.08 -7.40
CA LEU A 429 42.03 22.24 -6.32
C LEU A 429 41.38 23.08 -5.22
N ASN A 430 42.08 24.10 -4.72
CA ASN A 430 41.60 24.98 -3.65
C ASN A 430 40.40 25.84 -4.09
N VAL A 431 40.42 26.35 -5.33
CA VAL A 431 39.25 27.02 -5.92
C VAL A 431 38.07 26.07 -5.98
N GLY A 432 38.29 24.84 -6.42
CA GLY A 432 37.28 23.77 -6.46
C GLY A 432 36.68 23.46 -5.09
N VAL A 433 37.51 23.34 -4.06
CA VAL A 433 37.07 23.18 -2.66
C VAL A 433 36.21 24.36 -2.22
N GLY A 434 36.65 25.59 -2.51
CA GLY A 434 35.89 26.81 -2.19
C GLY A 434 34.50 26.84 -2.85
N VAL A 435 34.42 26.51 -4.15
CA VAL A 435 33.16 26.40 -4.89
C VAL A 435 32.27 25.29 -4.31
N GLY A 436 32.85 24.12 -4.02
CA GLY A 436 32.14 22.99 -3.45
C GLY A 436 31.56 23.29 -2.06
N LEU A 437 32.34 23.94 -1.19
CA LEU A 437 31.89 24.38 0.13
C LEU A 437 30.79 25.44 0.02
N ALA A 438 30.96 26.45 -0.84
CA ALA A 438 29.94 27.45 -1.09
C ALA A 438 28.64 26.79 -1.55
N GLY A 439 28.70 25.84 -2.49
CA GLY A 439 27.56 25.08 -2.99
C GLY A 439 26.91 24.19 -1.93
N ALA A 440 27.70 23.54 -1.06
CA ALA A 440 27.22 22.63 -0.03
C ALA A 440 26.48 23.33 1.12
N TYR A 441 26.77 24.61 1.39
CA TYR A 441 26.17 25.36 2.51
C TYR A 441 25.15 26.43 2.10
N LEU A 442 24.65 26.40 0.86
CA LEU A 442 23.56 27.28 0.43
C LEU A 442 22.27 27.05 1.26
N PRO A 443 21.54 28.12 1.64
CA PRO A 443 20.51 28.10 2.69
C PRO A 443 19.22 27.30 2.37
N ASP A 444 18.93 26.96 1.11
CA ASP A 444 17.65 26.31 0.72
C ASP A 444 17.79 24.83 0.32
N GLN A 445 18.89 24.17 0.71
CA GLN A 445 19.18 22.82 0.26
C GLN A 445 18.74 21.70 1.22
N THR A 446 18.13 22.01 2.37
CA THR A 446 17.70 21.00 3.36
C THR A 446 16.63 20.06 2.81
N LYS A 447 15.99 20.47 1.69
CA LYS A 447 14.97 19.70 0.96
C LYS A 447 15.48 19.09 -0.36
N TYR A 448 16.62 19.57 -0.90
CA TYR A 448 17.11 19.28 -2.26
C TYR A 448 18.65 19.36 -2.42
N GLY A 449 19.43 18.94 -1.43
CA GLY A 449 20.86 18.72 -1.66
C GLY A 449 21.03 17.69 -2.78
N PRO A 450 21.95 17.90 -3.76
CA PRO A 450 22.07 16.98 -4.89
C PRO A 450 22.39 15.57 -4.39
N SER A 451 21.77 14.54 -4.96
CA SER A 451 22.17 13.16 -4.67
C SER A 451 23.56 12.87 -5.25
N TRP A 452 24.27 11.87 -4.71
CA TRP A 452 25.56 11.45 -5.25
C TRP A 452 25.46 10.99 -6.72
N GLN A 453 24.34 10.35 -7.09
CA GLN A 453 24.06 9.91 -8.46
C GLN A 453 23.99 11.10 -9.41
N ARG A 454 23.35 12.17 -8.97
CA ARG A 454 23.31 13.42 -9.72
C ARG A 454 24.71 13.99 -9.91
N MET A 455 25.56 13.98 -8.88
CA MET A 455 26.93 14.48 -9.01
C MET A 455 27.74 13.66 -10.01
N VAL A 456 27.65 12.32 -9.98
CA VAL A 456 28.30 11.46 -10.97
C VAL A 456 27.85 11.78 -12.40
N LEU A 457 26.55 12.02 -12.62
CA LEU A 457 26.05 12.42 -13.93
C LEU A 457 26.57 13.79 -14.36
N VAL A 458 26.67 14.75 -13.43
CA VAL A 458 27.28 16.05 -13.70
C VAL A 458 28.76 15.86 -14.06
N ASP A 459 29.51 15.06 -13.33
CA ASP A 459 30.93 14.80 -13.60
C ASP A 459 31.16 14.19 -14.99
N LEU A 460 30.31 13.23 -15.38
CA LEU A 460 30.32 12.65 -16.73
C LEU A 460 30.02 13.69 -17.82
N THR A 461 29.10 14.62 -17.57
CA THR A 461 28.80 15.68 -18.56
C THR A 461 29.91 16.70 -18.69
N VAL A 462 30.64 17.00 -17.61
CA VAL A 462 31.83 17.85 -17.64
C VAL A 462 32.94 17.16 -18.45
N ALA A 463 33.19 15.88 -18.19
CA ALA A 463 34.18 15.11 -18.94
C ALA A 463 33.81 15.01 -20.44
N ALA A 464 32.55 14.72 -20.76
CA ALA A 464 32.06 14.67 -22.14
C ALA A 464 32.15 16.05 -22.84
N GLY A 465 31.81 17.11 -22.14
CA GLY A 465 31.93 18.48 -22.63
C GLY A 465 33.40 18.85 -22.90
N ALA A 466 34.29 18.52 -21.98
CA ALA A 466 35.73 18.78 -22.13
C ALA A 466 36.32 18.00 -23.31
N PHE A 467 35.95 16.73 -23.47
CA PHE A 467 36.34 15.92 -24.61
C PHE A 467 35.82 16.49 -25.93
N ALA A 468 34.53 16.87 -26.00
CA ALA A 468 33.95 17.49 -27.20
C ALA A 468 34.64 18.82 -27.54
N GLY A 469 34.97 19.62 -26.53
CA GLY A 469 35.74 20.85 -26.68
C GLY A 469 37.14 20.60 -27.25
N ALA A 470 37.87 19.64 -26.67
CA ALA A 470 39.19 19.22 -27.15
C ALA A 470 39.14 18.73 -28.60
N LEU A 471 38.13 17.92 -28.95
CA LEU A 471 37.91 17.41 -30.31
C LEU A 471 37.70 18.55 -31.31
N VAL A 472 36.85 19.53 -30.98
CA VAL A 472 36.65 20.72 -31.82
C VAL A 472 37.97 21.49 -31.98
N GLY A 473 38.75 21.62 -30.91
CA GLY A 473 40.11 22.17 -30.91
C GLY A 473 41.01 21.49 -31.94
N ALA A 474 41.17 20.18 -31.81
CA ALA A 474 42.03 19.38 -32.66
C ALA A 474 41.60 19.44 -34.14
N ILE A 475 40.30 19.35 -34.42
CA ILE A 475 39.77 19.45 -35.80
C ILE A 475 40.12 20.81 -36.43
N SER A 476 40.07 21.90 -35.66
CA SER A 476 40.39 23.21 -36.23
C SER A 476 41.87 23.40 -36.53
N GLU A 477 42.75 22.72 -35.79
CA GLU A 477 44.19 22.73 -36.06
C GLU A 477 44.52 21.86 -37.28
N CYS A 478 43.88 20.70 -37.39
CA CYS A 478 43.94 19.87 -38.58
C CYS A 478 43.49 20.61 -39.84
N ALA A 479 42.40 21.38 -39.75
CA ALA A 479 41.88 22.18 -40.86
C ALA A 479 42.85 23.30 -41.30
N GLN A 480 43.83 23.68 -40.46
CA GLN A 480 44.84 24.70 -40.76
C GLN A 480 46.17 24.12 -41.29
N GLY A 481 46.24 22.83 -41.58
CA GLY A 481 47.37 22.22 -42.32
C GLY A 481 48.39 21.44 -41.47
N ALA A 482 48.02 20.96 -40.28
CA ALA A 482 48.86 20.04 -39.51
C ALA A 482 49.03 18.68 -40.22
N SER A 483 50.25 18.13 -40.25
CA SER A 483 50.58 16.88 -40.97
C SER A 483 50.11 15.60 -40.27
N GLU A 484 49.78 15.65 -38.98
CA GLU A 484 49.16 14.56 -38.24
C GLU A 484 48.10 15.09 -37.26
N CYS A 485 46.89 14.51 -37.30
CA CYS A 485 45.81 14.83 -36.38
C CYS A 485 45.93 14.00 -35.10
N GLN A 486 46.72 14.48 -34.15
CA GLN A 486 46.81 13.89 -32.82
C GLN A 486 46.26 14.86 -31.77
N PHE A 487 45.76 14.34 -30.64
CA PHE A 487 45.44 15.16 -29.49
C PHE A 487 46.74 15.71 -28.92
N GLN A 488 47.09 16.94 -29.30
CA GLN A 488 48.21 17.67 -28.75
C GLN A 488 47.72 18.66 -27.69
N ASP A 489 48.51 18.83 -26.64
CA ASP A 489 48.29 19.84 -25.60
C ASP A 489 48.68 21.23 -26.11
N THR A 490 47.91 21.74 -27.07
CA THR A 490 48.03 23.10 -27.59
C THR A 490 47.16 24.07 -26.77
N PRO A 491 47.46 25.38 -26.77
CA PRO A 491 46.59 26.37 -26.12
C PRO A 491 45.17 26.38 -26.68
N THR A 492 45.03 26.09 -27.97
CA THR A 492 43.75 26.08 -28.68
C THR A 492 42.90 24.86 -28.34
N THR A 493 43.47 23.65 -28.25
CA THR A 493 42.73 22.45 -27.82
C THR A 493 42.29 22.57 -26.36
N THR A 494 43.19 22.99 -25.48
CA THR A 494 42.94 23.08 -24.03
C THR A 494 41.97 24.20 -23.65
N ARG A 495 42.03 25.38 -24.29
CA ARG A 495 41.00 26.44 -24.12
C ARG A 495 39.61 25.94 -24.51
N ARG A 496 39.50 25.19 -25.61
CA ARG A 496 38.21 24.64 -26.03
C ARG A 496 37.76 23.49 -25.15
N ALA A 497 38.68 22.68 -24.62
CA ALA A 497 38.37 21.67 -23.61
C ALA A 497 37.80 22.31 -22.33
N LEU A 498 38.42 23.38 -21.82
CA LEU A 498 37.90 24.13 -20.67
C LEU A 498 36.52 24.73 -20.94
N ALA A 499 36.31 25.36 -22.10
CA ALA A 499 35.02 25.91 -22.49
C ALA A 499 33.94 24.83 -22.63
N GLY A 500 34.28 23.69 -23.25
CA GLY A 500 33.41 22.54 -23.39
C GLY A 500 33.05 21.93 -22.04
N GLY A 501 34.00 21.81 -21.12
CA GLY A 501 33.77 21.34 -19.76
C GLY A 501 32.83 22.25 -18.98
N ALA A 502 32.99 23.58 -19.10
CA ALA A 502 32.08 24.56 -18.49
C ALA A 502 30.65 24.46 -19.04
N LEU A 503 30.50 24.29 -20.37
CA LEU A 503 29.19 24.04 -20.98
C LEU A 503 28.60 22.71 -20.52
N GLY A 504 29.43 21.67 -20.41
CA GLY A 504 29.08 20.37 -19.86
C GLY A 504 28.54 20.47 -18.44
N LEU A 505 29.18 21.24 -17.58
CA LEU A 505 28.73 21.51 -16.20
C LEU A 505 27.33 22.14 -16.18
N VAL A 506 27.12 23.21 -16.95
CA VAL A 506 25.83 23.92 -17.02
C VAL A 506 24.74 22.99 -17.56
N ALA A 507 25.02 22.27 -18.65
CA ALA A 507 24.08 21.33 -19.24
C ALA A 507 23.75 20.18 -18.28
N GLY A 508 24.76 19.56 -17.67
CA GLY A 508 24.60 18.50 -16.69
C GLY A 508 23.77 18.93 -15.49
N TRP A 509 24.05 20.11 -14.95
CA TRP A 509 23.30 20.66 -13.82
C TRP A 509 21.81 20.87 -14.14
N LEU A 510 21.51 21.38 -15.34
CA LEU A 510 20.14 21.62 -15.81
C LEU A 510 19.39 20.33 -16.16
N VAL A 511 20.02 19.41 -16.88
CA VAL A 511 19.42 18.14 -17.32
C VAL A 511 19.12 17.24 -16.13
N THR A 512 20.02 17.20 -15.15
CA THR A 512 19.88 16.33 -13.97
C THR A 512 19.02 16.94 -12.86
N ARG A 513 18.49 18.16 -13.02
CA ARG A 513 17.71 18.86 -11.98
C ARG A 513 16.51 18.07 -11.45
N SER A 514 15.94 17.18 -12.27
CA SER A 514 14.78 16.37 -11.90
C SER A 514 15.13 14.99 -11.36
N VAL A 515 16.41 14.60 -11.32
CA VAL A 515 16.85 13.33 -10.73
C VAL A 515 16.51 13.28 -9.24
N ASP A 516 16.56 14.44 -8.59
CA ASP A 516 16.25 14.59 -7.16
C ASP A 516 14.79 15.05 -6.89
N ASP A 517 13.91 15.06 -7.90
CA ASP A 517 12.51 15.52 -7.73
C ASP A 517 11.62 14.42 -7.13
N PRO A 518 11.13 14.56 -5.88
CA PRO A 518 10.31 13.55 -5.22
C PRO A 518 8.90 13.40 -5.83
N ASN A 519 8.47 14.32 -6.70
CA ASN A 519 7.11 14.35 -7.27
C ASN A 519 7.00 13.76 -8.68
N ARG A 520 8.10 13.46 -9.37
CA ARG A 520 8.05 12.85 -10.71
C ARG A 520 7.95 11.32 -10.62
N THR A 521 6.86 10.78 -11.14
CA THR A 521 6.63 9.35 -11.36
C THR A 521 7.63 8.82 -12.38
N ALA A 522 8.75 8.25 -11.93
CA ALA A 522 9.56 7.40 -12.79
C ALA A 522 8.92 6.01 -12.82
N ASN A 523 8.20 5.72 -13.91
CA ASN A 523 8.00 4.35 -14.35
C ASN A 523 9.39 3.69 -14.54
N SER A 524 9.48 2.42 -14.13
CA SER A 524 10.42 1.42 -14.63
C SER A 524 11.86 1.40 -14.11
N ALA A 525 12.32 0.16 -13.96
CA ALA A 525 13.70 -0.34 -13.89
C ALA A 525 14.43 -0.22 -12.54
N ALA A 526 14.84 -1.39 -12.05
CA ALA A 526 15.87 -1.54 -11.03
C ALA A 526 17.06 -0.63 -11.37
N ALA A 527 17.54 0.09 -10.36
CA ALA A 527 18.76 0.88 -10.49
C ALA A 527 19.87 -0.07 -10.99
N PRO A 528 20.50 0.20 -12.14
CA PRO A 528 21.64 -0.59 -12.53
C PRO A 528 22.77 -0.24 -11.55
N SER A 529 23.21 -1.23 -10.79
CA SER A 529 24.30 -1.12 -9.83
C SER A 529 25.63 -0.97 -10.60
N TRP A 530 25.91 0.25 -11.05
CA TRP A 530 27.16 0.64 -11.72
C TRP A 530 28.18 1.18 -10.71
N LEU A 531 28.30 0.56 -9.54
CA LEU A 531 29.55 0.71 -8.82
C LEU A 531 30.58 -0.13 -9.59
N PRO A 532 31.64 0.47 -10.14
CA PRO A 532 32.73 -0.31 -10.68
C PRO A 532 33.36 -1.04 -9.49
N HIS A 533 33.05 -2.31 -9.32
CA HIS A 533 33.89 -3.19 -8.54
C HIS A 533 35.24 -3.22 -9.26
N LEU A 534 36.23 -2.47 -8.75
CA LEU A 534 37.64 -2.57 -9.15
C LEU A 534 38.17 -3.93 -8.68
N ALA A 535 37.68 -5.01 -9.27
CA ALA A 535 38.21 -6.34 -9.14
C ALA A 535 38.79 -6.71 -10.50
N ALA A 536 40.11 -6.86 -10.57
CA ALA A 536 40.75 -7.47 -11.72
C ALA A 536 40.47 -8.97 -11.67
N LEU A 537 39.78 -9.50 -12.68
CA LEU A 537 39.52 -10.94 -12.78
C LEU A 537 40.66 -11.60 -13.56
N PRO A 538 41.27 -12.68 -13.05
CA PRO A 538 42.21 -13.48 -13.82
C PRO A 538 41.43 -14.26 -14.90
N VAL A 539 41.65 -13.94 -16.16
CA VAL A 539 41.09 -14.66 -17.31
C VAL A 539 42.21 -15.46 -17.96
N GLN A 540 41.97 -16.75 -18.18
CA GLN A 540 42.95 -17.61 -18.83
C GLN A 540 42.70 -17.60 -20.36
N SER A 541 43.70 -17.14 -21.12
CA SER A 541 43.72 -17.19 -22.58
C SER A 541 43.61 -18.64 -23.08
N ARG A 542 43.11 -18.83 -24.32
CA ARG A 542 43.14 -20.14 -25.02
C ARG A 542 44.55 -20.76 -25.11
N GLU A 543 45.59 -19.97 -24.92
CA GLU A 543 46.99 -20.40 -24.90
C GLU A 543 47.51 -20.69 -23.47
N GLY A 544 46.64 -20.68 -22.45
CA GLY A 544 46.96 -21.05 -21.07
C GLY A 544 47.53 -19.94 -20.19
N ARG A 545 47.73 -18.72 -20.71
CA ARG A 545 48.22 -17.56 -19.92
C ARG A 545 47.08 -16.87 -19.17
N THR A 546 47.24 -16.68 -17.86
CA THR A 546 46.35 -15.88 -17.01
C THR A 546 46.65 -14.41 -17.16
N THR A 547 45.70 -13.62 -17.64
CA THR A 547 45.78 -12.15 -17.74
C THR A 547 44.74 -11.52 -16.82
N LEU A 548 45.15 -10.49 -16.07
CA LEU A 548 44.24 -9.71 -15.22
C LEU A 548 43.54 -8.67 -16.09
N VAL A 549 42.23 -8.82 -16.25
CA VAL A 549 41.43 -7.90 -17.07
C VAL A 549 40.70 -6.91 -16.14
N PRO A 550 40.82 -5.58 -16.36
CA PRO A 550 40.02 -4.61 -15.62
C PRO A 550 38.54 -4.85 -15.90
N SER A 551 37.72 -4.83 -14.86
CA SER A 551 36.29 -5.21 -14.85
C SER A 551 35.38 -4.38 -15.78
N LEU A 552 35.88 -3.33 -16.43
CA LEU A 552 35.15 -2.57 -17.45
C LEU A 552 34.90 -3.39 -18.72
N SER A 553 35.77 -4.35 -19.07
CA SER A 553 35.63 -5.16 -20.29
C SER A 553 34.78 -6.43 -20.16
N ALA A 554 34.21 -6.72 -18.99
CA ALA A 554 33.39 -7.92 -18.76
C ALA A 554 31.88 -7.63 -18.65
N GLN A 555 31.42 -6.40 -18.92
CA GLN A 555 30.00 -6.05 -18.92
C GLN A 555 29.36 -6.29 -20.29
N GLY A 556 29.42 -7.54 -20.76
CA GLY A 556 28.60 -8.06 -21.85
C GLY A 556 27.73 -9.18 -21.31
N ARG A 557 26.41 -9.08 -21.48
CA ARG A 557 25.47 -10.16 -21.18
C ARG A 557 25.88 -11.43 -21.94
N PHE A 558 26.01 -12.55 -21.22
CA PHE A 558 25.70 -13.88 -21.75
C PHE A 558 24.49 -14.43 -21.02
#